data_AF-A0A3Q0IXM1-F1
#
_entry.id   AF-A0A3Q0IXM1-F1
#
_cell.length_a   1.000
_cell.length_b   1.000
_cell.length_c   1.000
_cell.angle_alpha   90.00
_cell.angle_beta   90.00
_cell.angle_gamma   90.00
#
_symmetry.space_group_name_H-M   'P 1'
#
loop_
_entity.id
_entity.type
_entity.pdbx_description
1 polymer ?
#
loop_
_entity_poly.entity_id
_entity_poly.type
_entity_poly.pdbx_seq_one_letter_code
_entity_poly.pdbx_strand_id
1 'polypeptide(L)'
;MPSLSALNRTERDLPHHDEKTWLVRMSRAQAEALLSGRPDGTFLIRPSTTGQYALSIVCSGAPKHCLVYETERGFGFAEPFNIYPSLGALVLHYAANSLEEHNDDLIFL
;
A
#
# COMPACT_ATOMS: atom_id res chain seq x y z
N MET A 1 -31.00 0.29 -19.33
CA MET A 1 -29.63 0.46 -19.86
C MET A 1 -28.99 1.62 -19.10
N PRO A 2 -28.07 1.41 -18.14
CA PRO A 2 -27.35 2.52 -17.51
C PRO A 2 -26.35 3.10 -18.52
N SER A 3 -26.25 4.43 -18.58
CA SER A 3 -25.33 5.17 -19.45
C SER A 3 -23.86 4.87 -19.13
N LEU A 4 -23.04 4.70 -20.17
CA LEU A 4 -21.57 4.55 -20.10
C LEU A 4 -20.87 5.71 -19.36
N SER A 5 -21.55 6.85 -19.15
CA SER A 5 -21.03 8.01 -18.43
C SER A 5 -21.05 7.88 -16.90
N ALA A 6 -21.79 6.92 -16.33
CA ALA A 6 -21.87 6.72 -14.88
C ALA A 6 -20.68 5.95 -14.29
N LEU A 7 -19.94 5.20 -15.13
CA LEU A 7 -18.76 4.43 -14.72
C LEU A 7 -17.48 5.30 -14.61
N ASN A 8 -17.48 6.52 -15.15
CA ASN A 8 -16.28 7.39 -15.20
C ASN A 8 -16.17 8.38 -14.01
N ARG A 9 -17.03 8.25 -13.00
CA ARG A 9 -16.98 9.07 -11.77
C ARG A 9 -16.37 8.35 -10.57
N THR A 10 -16.21 7.03 -10.59
CA THR A 10 -15.82 6.27 -9.40
C THR A 10 -14.32 6.01 -9.25
N GLU A 11 -13.51 6.19 -10.29
CA GLU A 11 -12.05 5.98 -10.18
C GLU A 11 -11.31 7.22 -9.65
N ARG A 12 -11.79 8.42 -9.97
CA ARG A 12 -11.15 9.69 -9.58
C ARG A 12 -11.37 10.10 -8.11
N ASP A 13 -12.30 9.44 -7.43
CA ASP A 13 -12.62 9.68 -6.01
C ASP A 13 -12.19 8.50 -5.12
N LEU A 14 -11.28 7.65 -5.59
CA LEU A 14 -10.71 6.60 -4.74
C LEU A 14 -9.90 7.26 -3.61
N PRO A 15 -10.06 6.81 -2.34
CA PRO A 15 -9.33 7.38 -1.21
C PRO A 15 -7.81 7.33 -1.40
N HIS A 16 -7.33 6.36 -2.19
CA HIS A 16 -5.94 6.19 -2.60
C HIS A 16 -5.29 7.44 -3.24
N HIS A 17 -6.07 8.35 -3.82
CA HIS A 17 -5.56 9.60 -4.39
C HIS A 17 -5.17 10.65 -3.34
N ASP A 18 -5.70 10.57 -2.12
CA ASP A 18 -5.32 11.45 -1.01
C ASP A 18 -4.37 10.71 -0.07
N GLU A 19 -3.09 11.10 -0.10
CA GLU A 19 -2.04 10.54 0.75
C GLU A 19 -2.43 10.54 2.23
N LYS A 20 -3.25 11.50 2.68
CA LYS A 20 -3.66 11.60 4.10
C LYS A 20 -4.55 10.44 4.54
N THR A 21 -5.13 9.69 3.61
CA THR A 21 -6.02 8.56 3.93
C THR A 21 -5.23 7.29 4.27
N TRP A 22 -3.99 7.17 3.78
CA TRP A 22 -3.18 5.96 3.93
C TRP A 22 -1.77 6.22 4.47
N LEU A 23 -1.20 7.41 4.33
CA LEU A 23 0.11 7.77 4.90
C LEU A 23 -0.06 8.32 6.32
N VAL A 24 0.33 7.53 7.31
CA VAL A 24 0.16 7.87 8.73
C VAL A 24 1.48 7.80 9.48
N ARG A 25 1.81 8.87 10.22
CA ARG A 25 3.02 8.94 11.05
C ARG A 25 2.79 8.22 12.38
N MET A 26 3.09 6.93 12.41
CA MET A 26 2.93 6.10 13.61
C MET A 26 3.98 5.00 13.70
N SER A 27 4.12 4.40 14.89
CA SER A 27 5.00 3.25 15.11
C SER A 27 4.38 1.95 14.58
N ARG A 28 5.21 0.91 14.46
CA ARG A 28 4.74 -0.44 14.12
C ARG A 28 3.65 -0.93 15.07
N ALA A 29 3.86 -0.79 16.38
CA ALA A 29 2.91 -1.23 17.40
C ALA A 29 1.57 -0.48 17.31
N GLN A 30 1.60 0.83 17.01
CA GLN A 30 0.38 1.61 16.78
C GLN A 30 -0.38 1.13 15.54
N ALA A 31 0.35 0.80 14.47
CA ALA A 31 -0.26 0.26 13.26
C ALA A 31 -0.90 -1.11 13.49
N GLU A 32 -0.20 -2.01 14.21
CA GLU A 32 -0.73 -3.32 14.61
C GLU A 32 -2.02 -3.17 15.43
N ALA A 33 -2.05 -2.27 16.41
CA ALA A 33 -3.23 -1.99 17.21
C ALA A 33 -4.41 -1.43 16.39
N LEU A 34 -4.13 -0.57 15.40
CA LEU A 34 -5.16 0.02 14.54
C LEU A 34 -5.76 -0.97 13.54
N LEU A 35 -4.90 -1.86 13.01
CA LEU A 35 -5.25 -2.87 12.01
C LEU A 35 -5.81 -4.15 12.63
N SER A 36 -5.62 -4.37 13.92
CA SER A 36 -6.20 -5.51 14.63
C SER A 36 -7.72 -5.51 14.50
N GLY A 37 -8.29 -6.64 14.04
CA GLY A 37 -9.73 -6.81 13.83
C GLY A 37 -10.31 -6.04 12.63
N ARG A 38 -9.47 -5.45 11.77
CA ARG A 38 -9.92 -4.85 10.50
C ARG A 38 -10.05 -5.91 9.40
N PRO A 39 -10.88 -5.67 8.37
CA PRO A 39 -10.98 -6.58 7.22
C PRO A 39 -9.64 -6.73 6.47
N ASP A 40 -9.42 -7.90 5.88
CA ASP A 40 -8.30 -8.15 4.97
C ASP A 40 -8.27 -7.08 3.85
N GLY A 41 -7.06 -6.66 3.48
CA GLY A 41 -6.83 -5.55 2.55
C GLY A 41 -6.80 -4.17 3.19
N THR A 42 -7.21 -4.01 4.46
CA THR A 42 -7.04 -2.73 5.17
C THR A 42 -5.54 -2.44 5.34
N PHE A 43 -5.09 -1.27 4.86
CA PHE A 43 -3.66 -0.93 4.87
C PHE A 43 -3.39 0.50 5.30
N LEU A 44 -2.12 0.77 5.64
CA LEU A 44 -1.53 2.09 5.81
C LEU A 44 -0.04 2.05 5.48
N ILE A 45 0.53 3.17 5.06
CA ILE A 45 1.98 3.38 4.96
C ILE A 45 2.41 4.26 6.12
N ARG A 46 3.53 3.92 6.74
CA ARG A 46 4.13 4.68 7.84
C ARG A 46 5.62 4.88 7.63
N PRO A 47 6.22 5.95 8.16
CA PRO A 47 7.67 6.07 8.20
C PRO A 47 8.27 4.94 9.05
N SER A 48 9.39 4.41 8.60
CA SER A 48 10.22 3.46 9.33
C SER A 48 11.25 4.19 10.17
N THR A 49 11.68 3.58 11.28
CA THR A 49 12.79 4.08 12.11
C THR A 49 14.13 4.07 11.37
N THR A 50 14.22 3.34 10.26
CA THR A 50 15.40 3.27 9.38
C THR A 50 15.47 4.41 8.36
N GLY A 51 14.54 5.37 8.38
CA GLY A 51 14.51 6.49 7.42
C GLY A 51 13.92 6.13 6.05
N GLN A 52 13.18 5.02 5.97
CA GLN A 52 12.43 4.57 4.79
C GLN A 52 10.93 4.54 5.11
N TYR A 53 10.13 3.81 4.34
CA TYR A 53 8.71 3.59 4.62
C TYR A 53 8.41 2.12 4.92
N ALA A 54 7.26 1.87 5.52
CA ALA A 54 6.74 0.53 5.73
C ALA A 54 5.24 0.49 5.43
N LEU A 55 4.83 -0.44 4.58
CA LEU A 55 3.45 -0.83 4.40
C LEU A 55 3.04 -1.70 5.58
N SER A 56 1.88 -1.41 6.18
CA SER A 56 1.23 -2.27 7.17
C SER A 56 -0.15 -2.62 6.62
N ILE A 57 -0.45 -3.90 6.46
CA ILE A 57 -1.68 -4.39 5.80
C ILE A 57 -2.25 -5.60 6.54
N VAL A 58 -3.57 -5.70 6.64
CA VAL A 58 -4.21 -6.92 7.14
C VAL A 58 -4.29 -7.94 6.01
N CYS A 59 -3.74 -9.13 6.26
CA CYS A 59 -3.78 -10.24 5.32
C CYS A 59 -3.93 -11.53 6.11
N SER A 60 -4.90 -12.37 5.74
CA SER A 60 -5.23 -13.61 6.44
C SER A 60 -5.61 -13.36 7.91
N GLY A 61 -6.33 -12.26 8.19
CA GLY A 61 -6.80 -11.90 9.53
C GLY A 61 -5.74 -11.35 10.48
N ALA A 62 -4.50 -11.11 10.01
CA ALA A 62 -3.41 -10.59 10.83
C ALA A 62 -2.71 -9.39 10.16
N PRO A 63 -2.27 -8.38 10.94
CA PRO A 63 -1.40 -7.32 10.42
C PRO A 63 -0.05 -7.89 9.97
N LYS A 64 0.34 -7.60 8.72
CA LYS A 64 1.66 -7.86 8.13
C LYS A 64 2.35 -6.53 7.82
N HIS A 65 3.68 -6.56 7.75
CA HIS A 65 4.47 -5.38 7.45
C HIS A 65 5.51 -5.67 6.38
N CYS A 66 5.62 -4.79 5.39
CA CYS A 66 6.61 -4.86 4.32
C CYS A 66 7.37 -3.53 4.26
N LEU A 67 8.69 -3.58 4.11
CA LEU A 67 9.48 -2.37 3.89
C LEU A 67 9.22 -1.85 2.48
N VAL A 68 9.06 -0.53 2.37
CA VAL A 68 9.05 0.19 1.10
C VAL A 68 10.38 0.90 0.99
N TYR A 69 11.19 0.46 0.04
CA TYR A 69 12.48 1.03 -0.28
C TYR A 69 12.30 2.28 -1.15
N GLU A 70 13.06 3.30 -0.81
CA GLU A 70 13.25 4.51 -1.62
C GLU A 70 14.64 4.42 -2.23
N THR A 71 14.70 4.28 -3.56
CA THR A 71 15.94 4.17 -4.33
C THR A 71 16.03 5.30 -5.34
N GLU A 72 17.19 5.47 -5.99
CA GLU A 72 17.35 6.43 -7.09
C GLU A 72 16.43 6.14 -8.29
N ARG A 73 15.98 4.89 -8.44
CA ARG A 73 15.06 4.45 -9.51
C ARG A 73 13.58 4.71 -9.16
N GLY A 74 13.27 4.86 -7.87
CA GLY A 74 11.91 5.00 -7.37
C GLY A 74 11.65 4.20 -6.08
N PHE A 75 10.38 4.15 -5.72
CA PHE A 75 9.83 3.41 -4.59
C PHE A 75 9.48 1.97 -4.99
N GLY A 76 9.57 1.02 -4.06
CA GLY A 76 9.09 -0.34 -4.26
C GLY A 76 9.35 -1.26 -3.06
N PHE A 77 8.91 -2.51 -3.18
CA PHE A 77 9.08 -3.53 -2.13
C PHE A 77 10.32 -4.41 -2.33
N ALA A 78 10.78 -4.57 -3.57
CA ALA A 78 11.93 -5.39 -3.94
C ALA A 78 12.49 -4.97 -5.32
N GLU A 79 13.80 -5.17 -5.53
CA GLU A 79 14.40 -5.09 -6.86
C GLU A 79 13.91 -6.26 -7.73
N PRO A 80 13.73 -6.07 -9.07
CA PRO A 80 13.98 -4.86 -9.86
C PRO A 80 12.81 -3.86 -9.92
N PHE A 81 11.79 -4.05 -9.09
CA PHE A 81 10.49 -3.37 -9.13
C PHE A 81 10.42 -2.05 -8.33
N ASN A 82 11.56 -1.51 -7.90
CA ASN A 82 11.65 -0.18 -7.29
C ASN A 82 11.59 0.93 -8.35
N ILE A 83 10.51 0.95 -9.13
CA ILE A 83 10.34 1.79 -10.32
C ILE A 83 9.25 2.84 -10.16
N TYR A 84 8.58 2.89 -9.02
CA TYR A 84 7.45 3.80 -8.83
C TYR A 84 7.96 5.22 -8.48
N PRO A 85 7.54 6.27 -9.20
CA PRO A 85 8.07 7.61 -8.99
C PRO A 85 7.63 8.26 -7.66
N SER A 86 6.61 7.72 -6.99
CA SER A 86 6.12 8.17 -5.70
C SER A 86 5.42 7.05 -4.93
N LEU A 87 5.26 7.23 -3.61
CA LEU A 87 4.42 6.34 -2.80
C LEU A 87 2.97 6.28 -3.30
N GLY A 88 2.42 7.40 -3.76
CA GLY A 88 1.09 7.42 -4.36
C GLY A 88 0.99 6.55 -5.62
N ALA A 89 2.01 6.58 -6.49
CA ALA A 89 2.05 5.72 -7.67
C ALA A 89 2.13 4.22 -7.30
N LEU A 90 2.92 3.89 -6.27
CA LEU A 90 3.00 2.55 -5.70
C LEU A 90 1.61 2.09 -5.17
N VAL A 91 0.96 2.93 -4.35
CA VAL A 91 -0.35 2.63 -3.77
C VAL A 91 -1.42 2.50 -4.84
N LEU A 92 -1.48 3.40 -5.82
CA LEU A 92 -2.45 3.33 -6.91
C LEU A 92 -2.28 2.06 -7.75
N HIS A 93 -1.02 1.65 -8.00
CA HIS A 93 -0.74 0.42 -8.71
C HIS A 93 -1.26 -0.80 -7.93
N TYR A 94 -0.94 -0.92 -6.64
CA TYR A 94 -1.35 -2.06 -5.82
C TYR A 94 -2.80 -2.00 -5.31
N ALA A 95 -3.48 -0.86 -5.44
CA ALA A 95 -4.92 -0.75 -5.23
C ALA A 95 -5.70 -1.38 -6.39
N ALA A 96 -5.13 -1.39 -7.60
CA ALA A 96 -5.72 -1.98 -8.80
C ALA A 96 -5.18 -3.38 -9.12
N ASN A 97 -3.97 -3.72 -8.67
CA ASN A 97 -3.30 -5.00 -8.92
C ASN A 97 -2.97 -5.67 -7.58
N SER A 98 -3.32 -6.95 -7.41
CA SER A 98 -3.07 -7.63 -6.12
C SER A 98 -1.57 -7.75 -5.86
N LEU A 99 -1.16 -7.49 -4.61
CA LEU A 99 0.17 -7.85 -4.11
C LEU A 99 0.45 -9.35 -4.29
N GLU A 100 -0.60 -10.18 -4.32
CA GLU A 100 -0.50 -11.63 -4.49
C GLU A 100 0.04 -12.05 -5.87
N GLU A 101 -0.15 -11.25 -6.92
CA GLU A 101 0.41 -11.58 -8.24
C GLU A 101 1.94 -11.38 -8.32
N HIS A 102 2.53 -10.67 -7.35
CA HIS A 102 3.98 -10.50 -7.21
C HIS A 102 4.57 -11.32 -6.04
N ASN A 103 3.76 -12.14 -5.36
CA ASN A 103 4.17 -12.90 -4.18
C ASN A 103 5.03 -14.14 -4.47
N ASP A 104 5.20 -14.56 -5.73
CA ASP A 104 6.18 -15.62 -6.05
C ASP A 104 7.64 -15.16 -5.85
N ASP A 105 7.91 -13.85 -5.96
CA ASP A 105 9.26 -13.27 -5.77
C ASP A 105 9.42 -12.44 -4.48
N LEU A 106 8.32 -12.05 -3.81
CA LEU A 106 8.35 -11.31 -2.53
C LEU A 106 8.49 -12.22 -1.30
N ILE A 107 8.98 -13.44 -1.49
CA ILE A 107 9.27 -14.43 -0.45
C ILE A 107 10.40 -13.90 0.45
N PHE A 108 10.03 -13.28 1.56
CA PHE A 108 10.29 -13.75 2.93
C PHE A 108 10.05 -12.58 3.91
N LEU A 109 9.05 -12.77 4.76
CA LEU A 109 9.14 -12.32 6.15
C LEU A 109 10.35 -12.98 6.82
#